data_AF-A0A434LUT0-F1
#
_entry.id   AF-A0A434LUT0-F1
#
_cell.length_a   1.000
_cell.length_b   1.000
_cell.length_c   1.000
_cell.angle_alpha   90.00
_cell.angle_beta   90.00
_cell.angle_gamma   90.00
#
_symmetry.space_group_name_H-M   'P 1'
#
loop_
_entity.id
_entity.type
_entity.pdbx_description
1 polymer ?
#
loop_
_entity_poly.entity_id
_entity_poly.type
_entity_poly.pdbx_seq_one_letter_code
_entity_poly.pdbx_strand_id
1 'polypeptide(L)'
;TKAGDGGKVYFIDVIGDKTPIDKGFLLSSVVWNIEPVYAAMIADLKADTFGTKSYSIGLKDDSVKLLKTAAIPDDVWAEIQALREDIISGKTKVDPVYDAAAVRALMTSVAQ
;
A
#
# COMPACT_ATOMS: atom_id res chain seq x y z
N THR A 1 13.82 -19.80 8.02
CA THR A 1 13.67 -20.84 9.08
C THR A 1 12.29 -21.45 8.94
N LYS A 2 12.11 -22.75 9.18
CA LYS A 2 10.75 -23.35 9.14
C LYS A 2 9.86 -22.70 10.21
N ALA A 3 8.56 -22.58 9.94
CA ALA A 3 7.60 -22.12 10.94
C ALA A 3 7.60 -23.06 12.16
N GLY A 4 7.17 -22.56 13.34
CA GLY A 4 7.13 -23.37 14.57
C GLY A 4 6.26 -24.62 14.47
N ASP A 5 5.27 -24.61 13.58
CA ASP A 5 4.37 -25.72 13.25
C ASP A 5 4.79 -26.51 11.99
N GLY A 6 5.92 -26.14 11.37
CA GLY A 6 6.36 -26.72 10.09
C GLY A 6 5.61 -26.22 8.86
N GLY A 7 4.64 -25.31 9.02
CA GLY A 7 3.87 -24.70 7.96
C GLY A 7 4.68 -23.73 7.10
N LYS A 8 4.10 -23.36 5.95
CA LYS A 8 4.64 -22.35 5.06
C LYS A 8 4.21 -20.96 5.56
N VAL A 9 5.18 -20.14 5.96
CA VAL A 9 4.91 -18.74 6.32
C VAL A 9 5.00 -17.88 5.07
N TYR A 10 4.02 -17.00 4.89
CA TYR A 10 4.10 -15.95 3.90
C TYR A 10 4.33 -14.59 4.56
N PHE A 11 4.90 -13.64 3.80
CA PHE A 11 5.06 -12.26 4.24
C PHE A 11 4.48 -11.28 3.22
N ILE A 12 4.09 -10.11 3.71
CA ILE A 12 3.76 -8.96 2.89
C ILE A 12 4.97 -8.02 2.94
N ASP A 13 5.58 -7.76 1.79
CA ASP A 13 6.70 -6.82 1.70
C ASP A 13 6.20 -5.38 1.50
N VAL A 14 7.13 -4.43 1.48
CA VAL A 14 6.86 -3.01 1.24
C VAL A 14 7.87 -2.44 0.24
N ILE A 15 7.45 -1.38 -0.45
CA ILE A 15 8.28 -0.55 -1.34
C ILE A 15 8.89 -1.40 -2.48
N GLY A 16 8.01 -1.84 -3.38
CA GLY A 16 8.36 -2.32 -4.73
C GLY A 16 7.84 -3.71 -5.08
N ASP A 17 7.98 -4.11 -6.35
CA ASP A 17 7.71 -5.47 -6.79
C ASP A 17 8.88 -6.40 -6.40
N LYS A 18 8.59 -7.40 -5.56
CA LYS A 18 9.57 -8.36 -5.04
C LYS A 18 9.48 -9.73 -5.72
N THR A 19 8.53 -9.93 -6.65
CA THR A 19 8.38 -11.20 -7.38
C THR A 19 9.70 -11.67 -8.02
N PRO A 20 10.58 -10.81 -8.58
CA PRO A 20 11.85 -11.27 -9.15
C PRO A 20 12.83 -11.90 -8.16
N ILE A 21 12.70 -11.61 -6.86
CA ILE A 21 13.59 -12.12 -5.80
C ILE A 21 12.87 -13.06 -4.83
N ASP A 22 11.57 -13.31 -5.04
CA ASP A 22 10.79 -14.19 -4.18
C ASP A 22 11.31 -15.63 -4.27
N LYS A 23 11.35 -16.30 -3.11
CA LYS A 23 11.74 -17.70 -2.97
C LYS A 23 10.53 -18.58 -2.65
N GLY A 24 9.33 -18.11 -2.99
CA GLY A 24 8.05 -18.77 -2.77
C GLY A 24 7.37 -18.40 -1.47
N PHE A 25 7.74 -17.29 -0.81
CA PHE A 25 7.19 -16.88 0.49
C PHE A 25 6.50 -15.51 0.44
N LEU A 26 6.54 -14.80 -0.69
CA LEU A 26 5.85 -13.52 -0.86
C LEU A 26 4.35 -13.74 -1.03
N LEU A 27 3.54 -13.22 -0.09
CA LEU A 27 2.07 -13.15 -0.27
C LEU A 27 1.71 -11.99 -1.19
N SER A 28 2.24 -10.81 -0.89
CA SER A 28 1.99 -9.56 -1.61
C SER A 28 3.09 -8.56 -1.28
N SER A 29 3.02 -7.38 -1.88
CA SER A 29 3.83 -6.22 -1.50
C SER A 29 3.04 -4.94 -1.68
N VAL A 30 3.27 -3.97 -0.79
CA VAL A 30 2.82 -2.59 -1.01
C VAL A 30 3.78 -1.92 -2.00
N VAL A 31 3.34 -1.78 -3.24
CA VAL A 31 4.11 -1.16 -4.33
C VAL A 31 3.92 0.35 -4.31
N TRP A 32 5.03 1.08 -4.27
CA TRP A 32 5.07 2.54 -4.39
C TRP A 32 5.50 2.90 -5.82
N ASN A 33 4.55 3.29 -6.66
CA ASN A 33 4.83 3.81 -8.00
C ASN A 33 4.98 5.33 -7.95
N ILE A 34 6.22 5.80 -7.80
CA ILE A 34 6.52 7.23 -7.67
C ILE A 34 6.80 7.90 -9.02
N GLU A 35 6.83 7.14 -10.13
CA GLU A 35 6.99 7.68 -11.47
C GLU A 35 6.02 8.84 -11.80
N PRO A 36 4.69 8.70 -11.64
CA PRO A 36 3.76 9.78 -11.94
C PRO A 36 3.95 10.99 -11.02
N VAL A 37 4.35 10.78 -9.78
CA VAL A 37 4.62 11.84 -8.80
C VAL A 37 5.86 12.64 -9.21
N TYR A 38 6.95 11.97 -9.54
CA TYR A 38 8.17 12.64 -10.00
C TYR A 38 7.99 13.29 -11.37
N ALA A 39 7.21 12.70 -12.27
CA ALA A 39 6.86 13.33 -13.54
C ALA A 39 6.11 14.65 -13.32
N ALA A 40 5.15 14.68 -12.39
CA ALA A 40 4.45 15.91 -12.02
C ALA A 40 5.39 16.96 -11.41
N MET A 41 6.27 16.55 -10.49
CA MET A 41 7.29 17.43 -9.90
C MET A 41 8.22 18.05 -10.96
N ILE A 42 8.68 17.24 -11.92
CA ILE A 42 9.53 17.72 -13.02
C ILE A 42 8.76 18.69 -13.93
N ALA A 43 7.48 18.42 -14.19
CA ALA A 43 6.65 19.32 -14.98
C ALA A 43 6.47 20.68 -14.28
N ASP A 44 6.22 20.67 -12.97
CA ASP A 44 6.05 21.91 -12.19
C ASP A 44 7.37 22.68 -12.04
N LEU A 45 8.52 21.99 -11.99
CA LEU A 45 9.85 22.63 -12.06
C LEU A 45 10.04 23.35 -13.40
N LYS A 46 9.71 22.70 -14.52
CA LYS A 46 9.80 23.30 -15.86
C LYS A 46 8.85 24.49 -16.04
N ALA A 47 7.73 24.48 -15.32
CA ALA A 47 6.72 25.53 -15.34
C ALA A 47 6.97 26.63 -14.29
N ASP A 48 8.04 26.57 -13.51
CA ASP A 48 8.35 27.50 -12.40
C ASP A 48 7.22 27.57 -11.34
N THR A 49 6.53 26.46 -11.12
CA THR A 49 5.43 26.33 -10.13
C THR A 49 5.71 25.28 -9.07
N PHE A 50 6.92 24.71 -9.07
CA PHE A 50 7.33 23.77 -8.04
C PHE A 50 7.24 24.38 -6.63
N GLY A 51 6.76 23.61 -5.65
CA GLY A 51 6.57 24.06 -4.27
C GLY A 51 5.26 24.80 -3.99
N THR A 52 4.42 25.03 -5.00
CA THR A 52 3.10 25.70 -4.83
C THR A 52 1.97 24.75 -4.41
N LYS A 53 2.19 23.43 -4.47
CA LYS A 53 1.24 22.39 -4.08
C LYS A 53 1.94 21.18 -3.47
N SER A 54 1.20 20.39 -2.71
CA SER A 54 1.63 19.07 -2.24
C SER A 54 1.31 17.99 -3.29
N TYR A 55 2.13 16.94 -3.32
CA TYR A 55 1.89 15.77 -4.16
C TYR A 55 1.47 14.62 -3.25
N SER A 56 0.21 14.19 -3.37
CA SER A 56 -0.30 13.04 -2.64
C SER A 56 0.10 11.75 -3.33
N ILE A 57 0.24 10.69 -2.54
CA ILE A 57 0.25 9.31 -3.03
C ILE A 57 -0.95 8.57 -2.44
N GLY A 58 -1.48 7.60 -3.16
CA GLY A 58 -2.62 6.83 -2.69
C GLY A 58 -3.12 5.79 -3.70
N LEU A 59 -4.32 5.27 -3.40
CA LEU A 59 -4.95 4.24 -4.21
C LEU A 59 -5.47 4.79 -5.54
N LYS A 60 -5.99 6.02 -5.55
CA LYS A 60 -6.69 6.60 -6.72
C LYS A 60 -5.81 6.74 -7.97
N ASP A 61 -4.53 7.04 -7.77
CA ASP A 61 -3.56 7.27 -8.85
C ASP A 61 -2.56 6.10 -8.99
N ASP A 62 -2.82 4.98 -8.33
CA ASP A 62 -1.96 3.80 -8.30
C ASP A 62 -0.51 4.05 -7.85
N SER A 63 -0.24 5.21 -7.23
CA SER A 63 1.06 5.49 -6.64
C SER A 63 1.32 4.64 -5.39
N VAL A 64 0.25 4.15 -4.75
CA VAL A 64 0.29 3.07 -3.75
C VAL A 64 -0.71 1.99 -4.14
N LYS A 65 -0.25 0.74 -4.27
CA LYS A 65 -1.12 -0.41 -4.56
C LYS A 65 -0.58 -1.71 -3.98
N LEU A 66 -1.44 -2.72 -3.85
CA LEU A 66 -1.01 -4.08 -3.54
C LEU A 66 -0.59 -4.82 -4.81
N LEU A 67 0.46 -5.63 -4.69
CA LEU A 67 0.89 -6.58 -5.71
C LEU A 67 0.05 -7.86 -5.64
N LYS A 68 -0.62 -8.21 -6.74
CA LYS A 68 -1.26 -9.53 -6.85
C LYS A 68 -0.19 -10.60 -7.10
N THR A 69 -0.23 -11.69 -6.35
CA THR A 69 0.61 -12.87 -6.57
C THR A 69 -0.26 -14.11 -6.77
N ALA A 70 0.34 -15.21 -7.22
CA ALA A 70 -0.36 -16.51 -7.34
C ALA A 70 -0.78 -17.11 -5.98
N ALA A 71 -0.27 -16.58 -4.85
CA ALA A 71 -0.68 -16.99 -3.52
C ALA A 71 -2.03 -16.40 -3.11
N ILE A 72 -2.57 -15.43 -3.86
CA ILE A 72 -3.85 -14.79 -3.59
C ILE A 72 -4.90 -15.33 -4.58
N PRO A 73 -5.89 -16.10 -4.11
CA PRO A 73 -7.02 -16.54 -4.92
C PRO A 73 -7.76 -15.39 -5.61
N ASP A 74 -8.38 -15.66 -6.75
CA ASP A 74 -9.03 -14.63 -7.57
C ASP A 74 -10.26 -14.02 -6.88
N ASP A 75 -11.02 -14.81 -6.14
CA ASP A 75 -12.16 -14.36 -5.33
C ASP A 75 -11.71 -13.42 -4.20
N VAL A 76 -10.67 -13.81 -3.45
CA VAL A 76 -10.08 -12.95 -2.42
C VAL A 76 -9.51 -11.66 -3.03
N TRP A 77 -8.86 -11.75 -4.19
CA TRP A 77 -8.37 -10.57 -4.88
C TRP A 77 -9.51 -9.63 -5.30
N ALA A 78 -10.63 -10.18 -5.78
CA ALA A 78 -11.81 -9.40 -6.14
C ALA A 78 -12.40 -8.66 -4.93
N GLU A 79 -12.47 -9.31 -3.75
CA GLU A 79 -12.91 -8.65 -2.51
C GLU A 79 -11.97 -7.49 -2.11
N ILE A 80 -10.65 -7.70 -2.23
CA ILE A 80 -9.65 -6.64 -1.97
C ILE A 80 -9.82 -5.47 -2.94
N GLN A 81 -10.04 -5.74 -4.23
CA GLN A 81 -10.28 -4.68 -5.21
C GLN A 81 -11.60 -3.94 -4.97
N ALA A 82 -12.65 -4.64 -4.54
CA ALA A 82 -13.90 -3.99 -4.15
C ALA A 82 -13.69 -3.04 -2.94
N LEU A 83 -12.93 -3.48 -1.93
CA LEU A 83 -12.56 -2.62 -0.80
C LEU A 83 -11.70 -1.42 -1.22
N ARG A 84 -10.78 -1.62 -2.17
CA ARG A 84 -10.00 -0.51 -2.77
C ARG A 84 -10.93 0.55 -3.36
N GLU A 85 -11.94 0.15 -4.13
CA GLU A 85 -12.93 1.07 -4.70
C GLU A 85 -13.80 1.74 -3.63
N ASP A 86 -14.17 1.02 -2.58
CA ASP A 86 -14.89 1.61 -1.44
C ASP A 86 -14.04 2.70 -0.74
N ILE A 87 -12.71 2.51 -0.64
CA ILE A 87 -11.81 3.52 -0.09
C ILE A 87 -11.67 4.72 -1.04
N ILE A 88 -11.48 4.47 -2.34
CA ILE A 88 -11.34 5.54 -3.35
C ILE A 88 -12.62 6.37 -3.45
N SER A 89 -13.79 5.74 -3.38
CA SER A 89 -15.09 6.42 -3.39
C SER A 89 -15.41 7.14 -2.07
N GLY A 90 -14.67 6.86 -1.01
CA GLY A 90 -14.91 7.41 0.33
C GLY A 90 -16.04 6.73 1.09
N LYS A 91 -16.60 5.62 0.57
CA LYS A 91 -17.56 4.76 1.28
C LYS A 91 -16.93 4.13 2.52
N THR A 92 -15.68 3.68 2.39
CA THR A 92 -14.83 3.28 3.52
C THR A 92 -13.79 4.37 3.74
N LYS A 93 -13.77 4.96 4.93
CA LYS A 93 -12.79 6.00 5.27
C LYS A 93 -11.65 5.42 6.06
N VAL A 94 -10.42 5.80 5.69
CA VAL A 94 -9.20 5.52 6.44
C VAL A 94 -8.63 6.86 6.87
N ASP A 95 -9.08 7.34 8.03
CA ASP A 95 -8.68 8.65 8.52
C ASP A 95 -7.27 8.59 9.11
N PRO A 96 -6.36 9.49 8.70
CA PRO A 96 -5.02 9.49 9.23
C PRO A 96 -5.01 10.05 10.66
N VAL A 97 -4.33 9.34 11.57
CA VAL A 97 -4.12 9.76 12.95
C VAL A 97 -2.67 10.20 13.12
N TYR A 98 -2.45 11.49 13.36
CA TYR A 98 -1.11 12.08 13.46
C TYR A 98 -0.64 12.33 14.89
N ASP A 99 -1.58 12.50 15.82
CA ASP A 99 -1.23 12.72 17.21
C ASP A 99 -0.69 11.43 17.85
N ALA A 100 0.46 11.51 18.50
CA ALA A 100 1.15 10.34 19.01
C ALA A 100 0.39 9.66 20.18
N ALA A 101 -0.39 10.40 20.97
CA ALA A 101 -1.21 9.79 22.02
C ALA A 101 -2.43 9.07 21.41
N ALA A 102 -3.06 9.70 20.41
CA ALA A 102 -4.16 9.10 19.66
C ALA A 102 -3.74 7.84 18.89
N VAL A 103 -2.56 7.83 18.25
CA VAL A 103 -2.00 6.63 17.61
C VAL A 103 -1.81 5.51 18.62
N ARG A 104 -1.23 5.80 19.79
CA ARG A 104 -1.04 4.78 20.84
C ARG A 104 -2.37 4.21 21.32
N ALA A 105 -3.36 5.07 21.58
CA ALA A 105 -4.69 4.64 21.98
C ALA A 105 -5.35 3.73 20.93
N LEU A 106 -5.25 4.10 19.64
CA LEU A 106 -5.74 3.27 18.54
C LEU A 106 -5.05 1.90 18.52
N MET A 107 -3.71 1.86 18.58
CA MET A 107 -2.95 0.60 18.55
C MET A 107 -3.25 -0.29 19.76
N THR A 108 -3.50 0.28 20.94
CA THR A 108 -3.91 -0.48 22.13
C THR A 108 -5.29 -1.10 21.96
N SER A 109 -6.23 -0.40 21.32
CA SER A 109 -7.57 -0.93 21.06
C SER A 109 -7.60 -2.08 20.05
N VAL A 110 -6.65 -2.10 19.10
CA VAL A 110 -6.54 -3.12 18.05
C VAL A 110 -5.85 -4.40 18.55
N ALA A 111 -5.05 -4.30 19.61
CA ALA A 111 -4.30 -5.44 20.17
C ALA A 111 -5.08 -6.26 21.23
N GLN A 112 -6.33 -5.92 21.52
CA GLN A 112 -7.20 -6.60 22.49
C GLN A 112 -8.13 -7.61 21.84
#